data_AF-A0A4C1VQ69-F1
#
_entry.id   AF-A0A4C1VQ69-F1
#
_cell.length_a   1.000
_cell.length_b   1.000
_cell.length_c   1.000
_cell.angle_alpha   90.00
_cell.angle_beta   90.00
_cell.angle_gamma   90.00
#
_symmetry.space_group_name_H-M   'P 1'
#
loop_
_entity.id
_entity.type
_entity.pdbx_description
1 polymer ?
#
loop_
_entity_poly.entity_id
_entity_poly.type
_entity_poly.pdbx_seq_one_letter_code
_entity_poly.pdbx_strand_id
1 'polypeptide(L)'
;MRKRKSNLSQSSNKARSMKVARLNETFPQAELRRLEQAEREVAHRAAQTPEQSQDRRRQHAEYLASRRAAETPEQSQNRLRQHAEYLASQRAAETPEQSQARRQQNAEYLASQRADETPEQSQNRLRQHAEYLASQRAAETPEQSQARRQHHAEYLASQRAAETPEQSHARLLQQATYIASQRATETVEEAESRRRAVAERAQQRRLIFRRNTWGVFDKAAFEYDETLDYGSHNLIKIEPMNKECRFCGALKWKEEAAGMCCSGGKVALASIDEPVEPLKELFSHETDESRRFLKNIRKYNTCFHMTSFGADNIVSMPGFCPTFTIQGQVYHTIGSLLPATNTQPKFLQVYFMGDEEAQVNRRSEYVQDRVPRGEHERRFNAPTTNEIAALVVSSEQTASRDIVIQAHDDRLTRVPDTHRFYDASSTR
;
A
#
# COMPACT_ATOMS: atom_id res chain seq x y z
N MET A 1 63.02 98.09 -11.24
CA MET A 1 62.46 97.08 -10.30
C MET A 1 61.43 96.19 -11.02
N ARG A 2 61.77 94.95 -11.40
CA ARG A 2 60.79 93.98 -11.92
C ARG A 2 60.18 93.20 -10.75
N LYS A 3 58.90 93.46 -10.42
CA LYS A 3 58.14 92.70 -9.42
C LYS A 3 57.92 91.26 -9.92
N ARG A 4 58.58 90.27 -9.30
CA ARG A 4 58.24 88.84 -9.45
C ARG A 4 56.83 88.63 -8.89
N LYS A 5 55.86 88.30 -9.75
CA LYS A 5 54.54 87.83 -9.29
C LYS A 5 54.74 86.54 -8.50
N SER A 6 54.17 86.45 -7.29
CA SER A 6 54.33 85.29 -6.41
C SER A 6 53.78 84.03 -7.08
N ASN A 7 54.45 82.88 -6.85
CA ASN A 7 54.10 81.59 -7.48
C ASN A 7 52.63 81.17 -7.24
N LEU A 8 52.02 81.60 -6.12
CA LEU A 8 50.59 81.38 -5.86
C LEU A 8 49.66 82.14 -6.83
N SER A 9 50.01 83.37 -7.19
CA SER A 9 49.21 84.20 -8.11
C SER A 9 49.26 83.65 -9.54
N GLN A 10 50.39 83.08 -9.97
CA GLN A 10 50.54 82.45 -11.28
C GLN A 10 49.80 81.09 -11.35
N SER A 11 49.86 80.29 -10.28
CA SER A 11 49.10 79.05 -10.12
C SER A 11 47.58 79.28 -10.21
N SER A 12 47.07 80.30 -9.51
CA SER A 12 45.65 80.67 -9.53
C SER A 12 45.15 81.08 -10.93
N ASN A 13 45.93 81.88 -11.66
CA ASN A 13 45.59 82.29 -13.03
C ASN A 13 45.62 81.11 -14.01
N LYS A 14 46.58 80.19 -13.86
CA LYS A 14 46.68 78.97 -14.68
C LYS A 14 45.50 78.02 -14.42
N ALA A 15 45.10 77.83 -13.17
CA ALA A 15 43.93 77.04 -12.81
C ALA A 15 42.64 77.64 -13.40
N ARG A 16 42.49 78.97 -13.34
CA ARG A 16 41.34 79.69 -13.92
C ARG A 16 41.30 79.55 -15.44
N SER A 17 42.43 79.71 -16.12
CA SER A 17 42.55 79.51 -17.58
C SER A 17 42.22 78.07 -17.99
N MET A 18 42.72 77.05 -17.28
CA MET A 18 42.37 75.65 -17.53
C MET A 18 40.88 75.36 -17.30
N LYS A 19 40.26 75.99 -16.29
CA LYS A 19 38.82 75.85 -16.05
C LYS A 19 37.99 76.42 -17.22
N VAL A 20 38.37 77.58 -17.74
CA VAL A 20 37.73 78.19 -18.92
C VAL A 20 37.94 77.33 -20.17
N ALA A 21 39.15 76.83 -20.40
CA ALA A 21 39.42 75.92 -21.51
C ALA A 21 38.56 74.65 -21.44
N ARG A 22 38.43 74.03 -20.26
CA ARG A 22 37.58 72.85 -20.04
C ARG A 22 36.09 73.11 -20.26
N LEU A 23 35.60 74.32 -19.99
CA LEU A 23 34.20 74.70 -20.23
C LEU A 23 33.89 74.88 -21.72
N ASN A 24 34.90 75.20 -22.52
CA ASN A 24 34.78 75.42 -23.95
C ASN A 24 35.17 74.17 -24.77
N GLU A 25 35.51 73.05 -24.12
CA GLU A 25 35.82 71.78 -24.78
C GLU A 25 34.56 71.17 -25.41
N THR A 26 34.68 70.66 -26.64
CA THR A 26 33.64 69.81 -27.23
C THR A 26 33.68 68.41 -26.63
N PHE A 27 32.58 67.66 -26.76
CA PHE A 27 32.50 66.29 -26.23
C PHE A 27 33.65 65.38 -26.72
N PRO A 28 33.98 65.33 -28.03
CA PRO A 28 35.11 64.51 -28.50
C PRO A 28 36.48 64.96 -27.96
N GLN A 29 36.69 66.27 -27.78
CA GLN A 29 37.94 66.80 -27.21
C GLN A 29 38.08 66.44 -25.73
N ALA A 30 36.98 66.51 -24.98
CA ALA A 30 36.95 66.11 -23.58
C ALA A 30 37.15 64.59 -23.42
N GLU A 31 36.64 63.79 -24.35
CA GLU A 31 36.82 62.34 -24.38
C GLU A 31 38.27 61.95 -24.69
N LEU A 32 38.86 62.53 -25.74
CA LEU A 32 40.28 62.33 -26.08
C LEU A 32 41.20 62.69 -24.91
N ARG A 33 40.95 63.82 -24.25
CA ARG A 33 41.73 64.23 -23.06
C ARG A 33 41.60 63.24 -21.90
N ARG A 34 40.42 62.66 -21.68
CA ARG A 34 40.22 61.62 -20.64
C ARG A 34 40.97 60.34 -20.99
N LEU A 35 40.99 59.95 -22.27
CA LEU A 35 41.75 58.79 -22.76
C LEU A 35 43.25 59.02 -22.58
N GLU A 36 43.79 60.16 -23.04
CA GLU A 36 45.21 60.51 -22.85
C GLU A 36 45.59 60.58 -21.37
N GLN A 37 44.70 61.08 -20.51
CA GLN A 37 44.93 61.11 -19.07
C GLN A 37 44.94 59.68 -18.49
N ALA A 38 44.00 58.82 -18.90
CA ALA A 38 43.96 57.44 -18.46
C ALA A 38 45.22 56.66 -18.88
N GLU A 39 45.69 56.85 -20.13
CA GLU A 39 46.92 56.24 -20.63
C GLU A 39 48.15 56.67 -19.82
N ARG A 40 48.28 57.97 -19.52
CA ARG A 40 49.36 58.48 -18.66
C ARG A 40 49.29 57.91 -17.25
N GLU A 41 48.10 57.78 -16.68
CA GLU A 41 47.91 57.17 -15.36
C GLU A 41 48.26 55.67 -15.35
N VAL A 42 47.93 54.93 -16.43
CA VAL A 42 48.29 53.53 -16.59
C VAL A 42 49.81 53.37 -16.70
N ALA A 43 50.46 54.17 -17.56
CA ALA A 43 51.91 54.16 -17.72
C ALA A 43 52.62 54.50 -16.39
N HIS A 44 52.13 55.51 -15.66
CA HIS A 44 52.63 55.85 -14.34
C HIS A 44 52.45 54.70 -13.35
N ARG A 45 51.28 54.04 -13.31
CA ARG A 45 51.04 52.89 -12.41
C ARG A 45 51.93 51.69 -12.75
N ALA A 46 52.21 51.46 -14.03
CA ALA A 46 53.08 50.37 -14.48
C ALA A 46 54.56 50.61 -14.12
N ALA A 47 54.99 51.87 -14.07
CA ALA A 47 56.35 52.26 -13.70
C ALA A 47 56.60 52.33 -12.17
N GLN A 48 55.57 52.11 -11.33
CA GLN A 48 55.72 52.20 -9.87
C GLN A 48 56.39 50.97 -9.27
N THR A 49 57.23 51.18 -8.26
CA THR A 49 57.81 50.10 -7.47
C THR A 49 56.74 49.40 -6.61
N PRO A 50 56.99 48.17 -6.12
CA PRO A 50 56.08 47.49 -5.21
C PRO A 50 55.72 48.32 -3.97
N GLU A 51 56.69 49.00 -3.38
CA GLU A 51 56.53 49.88 -2.21
C GLU A 51 55.64 51.08 -2.53
N GLN A 52 55.90 51.79 -3.63
CA GLN A 52 55.05 52.90 -4.09
C GLN A 52 53.62 52.45 -4.41
N SER A 53 53.47 51.24 -4.94
CA SER A 53 52.16 50.63 -5.22
C SER A 53 51.40 50.29 -3.94
N GLN A 54 52.12 49.85 -2.91
CA GLN A 54 51.59 49.53 -1.59
C GLN A 54 51.18 50.78 -0.83
N ASP A 55 52.02 51.82 -0.82
CA ASP A 55 51.72 53.12 -0.22
C ASP A 55 50.51 53.80 -0.87
N ARG A 56 50.43 53.78 -2.22
CA ARG A 56 49.25 54.28 -2.93
C ARG A 56 47.98 53.55 -2.53
N ARG A 57 48.02 52.21 -2.42
CA ARG A 57 46.86 51.41 -1.95
C ARG A 57 46.48 51.77 -0.52
N ARG A 58 47.47 51.95 0.36
CA ARG A 58 47.28 52.35 1.76
C ARG A 58 46.62 53.73 1.85
N GLN A 59 47.18 54.74 1.20
CA GLN A 59 46.62 56.09 1.16
C GLN A 59 45.20 56.12 0.57
N HIS A 60 44.95 55.30 -0.46
CA HIS A 60 43.61 55.19 -1.04
C HIS A 60 42.62 54.51 -0.08
N ALA A 61 43.05 53.48 0.66
CA ALA A 61 42.22 52.84 1.68
C ALA A 61 41.89 53.79 2.84
N GLU A 62 42.88 54.59 3.29
CA GLU A 62 42.69 55.63 4.31
C GLU A 62 41.72 56.72 3.84
N TYR A 63 41.82 57.16 2.58
CA TYR A 63 40.87 58.09 1.96
C TYR A 63 39.45 57.51 1.91
N LEU A 64 39.29 56.25 1.48
CA LEU A 64 37.97 55.59 1.45
C LEU A 64 37.39 55.40 2.85
N ALA A 65 38.21 55.07 3.85
CA ALA A 65 37.78 54.95 5.24
C ALA A 65 37.28 56.30 5.79
N SER A 66 38.04 57.37 5.52
CA SER A 66 37.66 58.74 5.91
C SER A 66 36.36 59.18 5.24
N ARG A 67 36.18 58.86 3.95
CA ARG A 67 34.92 59.11 3.24
C ARG A 67 33.74 58.34 3.81
N ARG A 68 33.93 57.06 4.15
CA ARG A 68 32.88 56.23 4.79
C ARG A 68 32.51 56.76 6.18
N ALA A 69 33.47 57.25 6.96
CA ALA A 69 33.22 57.84 8.27
C ALA A 69 32.41 59.14 8.18
N ALA A 70 32.52 59.87 7.07
CA ALA A 70 31.75 61.08 6.78
C ALA A 70 30.42 60.82 6.03
N GLU A 71 30.05 59.56 5.75
CA GLU A 71 28.77 59.24 5.10
C GLU A 71 27.60 59.53 6.04
N THR A 72 26.57 60.16 5.49
CA THR A 72 25.26 60.23 6.17
C THR A 72 24.61 58.85 6.21
N PRO A 73 23.65 58.60 7.13
CA PRO A 73 22.92 57.33 7.18
C PRO A 73 22.29 56.93 5.83
N GLU A 74 21.72 57.89 5.09
CA GLU A 74 21.11 57.65 3.78
C GLU A 74 22.14 57.27 2.71
N GLN A 75 23.30 57.95 2.69
CA GLN A 75 24.40 57.61 1.78
C GLN A 75 24.98 56.22 2.08
N SER A 76 25.12 55.87 3.36
CA SER A 76 25.57 54.54 3.78
C SER A 76 24.58 53.45 3.39
N GLN A 77 23.27 53.69 3.59
CA GLN A 77 22.21 52.77 3.15
C GLN A 77 22.21 52.59 1.63
N ASN A 78 22.29 53.67 0.86
CA ASN A 78 22.34 53.59 -0.60
C ASN A 78 23.58 52.84 -1.11
N ARG A 79 24.75 53.07 -0.51
CA ARG A 79 25.98 52.32 -0.85
C ARG A 79 25.84 50.83 -0.53
N LEU A 80 25.30 50.49 0.64
CA LEU A 80 25.08 49.10 1.03
C LEU A 80 24.07 48.42 0.12
N ARG A 81 23.01 49.12 -0.29
CA ARG A 81 22.02 48.61 -1.25
C ARG A 81 22.66 48.33 -2.62
N GLN A 82 23.38 49.28 -3.18
CA GLN A 82 24.08 49.10 -4.47
C GLN A 82 25.10 47.96 -4.41
N HIS A 83 25.82 47.82 -3.29
CA HIS A 83 26.76 46.72 -3.09
C HIS A 83 26.03 45.37 -2.96
N ALA A 84 24.90 45.32 -2.27
CA ALA A 84 24.08 44.12 -2.17
C ALA A 84 23.51 43.69 -3.53
N GLU A 85 23.05 44.64 -4.34
CA GLU A 85 22.59 44.42 -5.72
C GLU A 85 23.72 43.87 -6.60
N TYR A 86 24.92 44.46 -6.50
CA TYR A 86 26.11 43.95 -7.19
C TYR A 86 26.46 42.51 -6.76
N LEU A 87 26.46 42.20 -5.47
CA LEU A 87 26.71 40.83 -5.01
C LEU A 87 25.62 39.85 -5.46
N ALA A 88 24.37 40.29 -5.51
CA ALA A 88 23.26 39.47 -6.00
C ALA A 88 23.41 39.17 -7.50
N SER A 89 23.82 40.14 -8.32
CA SER A 89 24.05 39.91 -9.75
C SER A 89 25.25 38.99 -10.00
N GLN A 90 26.33 39.13 -9.22
CA GLN A 90 27.47 38.20 -9.27
C GLN A 90 27.03 36.78 -8.89
N ARG A 91 26.27 36.60 -7.80
CA ARG A 91 25.74 35.28 -7.39
C ARG A 91 24.79 34.67 -8.41
N ALA A 92 24.00 35.49 -9.11
CA ALA A 92 23.10 35.01 -10.16
C ALA A 92 23.84 34.54 -11.42
N ALA A 93 25.04 35.06 -11.65
CA ALA A 93 25.91 34.66 -12.75
C ALA A 93 26.88 33.50 -12.39
N GLU A 94 26.91 33.06 -11.12
CA GLU A 94 27.75 31.93 -10.68
C GLU A 94 27.31 30.63 -11.37
N THR A 95 28.28 29.86 -11.87
CA THR A 95 28.02 28.48 -12.27
C THR A 95 27.72 27.60 -11.05
N PRO A 96 27.09 26.42 -11.22
CA PRO A 96 26.87 25.49 -10.11
C PRO A 96 28.16 25.15 -9.34
N GLU A 97 29.29 24.96 -10.05
CA GLU A 97 30.59 24.64 -9.45
C GLU A 97 31.14 25.82 -8.64
N GLN A 98 31.03 27.04 -9.16
CA GLN A 98 31.45 28.25 -8.45
C GLN A 98 30.60 28.48 -7.18
N SER A 99 29.28 28.28 -7.28
CA SER A 99 28.37 28.38 -6.14
C SER A 99 28.67 27.31 -5.09
N GLN A 100 28.99 26.09 -5.51
CA GLN A 100 29.40 25.00 -4.62
C GLN A 100 30.73 25.33 -3.92
N ALA A 101 31.75 25.74 -4.65
CA ALA A 101 33.06 26.11 -4.10
C ALA A 101 32.93 27.25 -3.07
N ARG A 102 32.14 28.29 -3.36
CA ARG A 102 31.87 29.38 -2.41
C ARG A 102 31.16 28.89 -1.15
N ARG A 103 30.18 27.98 -1.26
CA ARG A 103 29.49 27.40 -0.10
C ARG A 103 30.43 26.53 0.74
N GLN A 104 31.31 25.77 0.11
CA GLN A 104 32.34 24.97 0.78
C GLN A 104 33.32 25.87 1.54
N GLN A 105 33.89 26.88 0.89
CA GLN A 105 34.78 27.85 1.54
C GLN A 105 34.12 28.56 2.73
N ASN A 106 32.84 28.93 2.60
CA ASN A 106 32.09 29.52 3.72
C ASN A 106 31.85 28.50 4.85
N ALA A 107 31.56 27.24 4.52
CA ALA A 107 31.39 26.19 5.51
C ALA A 107 32.69 25.91 6.27
N GLU A 108 33.83 25.88 5.59
CA GLU A 108 35.17 25.73 6.17
C GLU A 108 35.51 26.91 7.09
N TYR A 109 35.25 28.14 6.63
CA TYR A 109 35.45 29.34 7.45
C TYR A 109 34.59 29.32 8.72
N LEU A 110 33.30 28.94 8.62
CA LEU A 110 32.44 28.82 9.80
C LEU A 110 32.87 27.67 10.71
N ALA A 111 33.41 26.58 10.16
CA ALA A 111 33.92 25.46 10.95
C ALA A 111 35.18 25.86 11.74
N SER A 112 36.11 26.62 11.13
CA SER A 112 37.29 27.11 11.84
C SER A 112 36.91 28.08 12.96
N GLN A 113 36.00 29.02 12.69
CA GLN A 113 35.47 29.93 13.73
C GLN A 113 34.86 29.15 14.90
N ARG A 114 34.09 28.07 14.64
CA ARG A 114 33.50 27.22 15.69
C ARG A 114 34.55 26.40 16.46
N ALA A 115 35.67 26.03 15.84
CA ALA A 115 36.74 25.32 16.50
C ALA A 115 37.47 26.21 17.52
N ASP A 116 37.55 27.50 17.24
CA ASP A 116 38.17 28.51 18.11
C ASP A 116 37.18 29.10 19.14
N GLU A 117 35.91 28.69 19.14
CA GLU A 117 34.90 29.16 20.09
C GLU A 117 35.21 28.68 21.51
N THR A 118 35.22 29.62 22.46
CA THR A 118 35.23 29.27 23.89
C THR A 118 33.92 28.59 24.30
N PRO A 119 33.90 27.80 25.39
CA PRO A 119 32.67 27.17 25.88
C PRO A 119 31.52 28.16 26.11
N GLU A 120 31.81 29.36 26.63
CA GLU A 120 30.81 30.41 26.88
C GLU A 120 30.25 30.98 25.57
N GLN A 121 31.10 31.22 24.57
CA GLN A 121 30.65 31.67 23.25
C GLN A 121 29.78 30.61 22.55
N SER A 122 30.18 29.33 22.63
CA SER A 122 29.42 28.22 22.08
C SER A 122 28.05 28.08 22.78
N GLN A 123 28.00 28.20 24.11
CA GLN A 123 26.74 28.19 24.87
C GLN A 123 25.83 29.35 24.48
N ASN A 124 26.37 30.57 24.37
CA ASN A 124 25.62 31.74 23.94
C ASN A 124 25.06 31.58 22.53
N ARG A 125 25.85 31.06 21.58
CA ARG A 125 25.40 30.77 20.21
C ARG A 125 24.28 29.73 20.19
N LEU A 126 24.41 28.64 20.95
CA LEU A 126 23.38 27.60 21.05
C LEU A 126 22.09 28.14 21.67
N ARG A 127 22.20 29.00 22.70
CA ARG A 127 21.04 29.67 23.31
C ARG A 127 20.32 30.57 22.31
N GLN A 128 21.05 31.46 21.63
CA GLN A 128 20.47 32.34 20.61
C GLN A 128 19.84 31.55 19.46
N HIS A 129 20.45 30.45 19.04
CA HIS A 129 19.88 29.59 18.01
C HIS A 129 18.60 28.89 18.48
N ALA A 130 18.56 28.42 19.72
CA ALA A 130 17.36 27.82 20.31
C ALA A 130 16.22 28.84 20.41
N GLU A 131 16.50 30.07 20.83
CA GLU A 131 15.54 31.18 20.87
C GLU A 131 14.98 31.50 19.48
N TYR A 132 15.85 31.57 18.46
CA TYR A 132 15.44 31.75 17.07
C TYR A 132 14.53 30.61 16.57
N LEU A 133 14.88 29.35 16.85
CA LEU A 133 14.04 28.22 16.46
C LEU A 133 12.70 28.23 17.19
N ALA A 134 12.67 28.67 18.45
CA ALA A 134 11.43 28.82 19.21
C ALA A 134 10.54 29.92 18.62
N SER A 135 11.10 31.08 18.24
CA SER A 135 10.33 32.16 17.61
C SER A 135 9.79 31.75 16.24
N GLN A 136 10.58 31.02 15.44
CA GLN A 136 10.11 30.46 14.17
C GLN A 136 8.94 29.49 14.38
N ARG A 137 9.06 28.56 15.34
CA ARG A 137 7.98 27.61 15.67
C ARG A 137 6.71 28.28 16.18
N ALA A 138 6.84 29.39 16.91
CA ALA A 138 5.70 30.16 17.41
C ALA A 138 4.96 30.91 16.28
N ALA A 139 5.67 31.24 15.19
CA ALA A 139 5.10 31.88 14.01
C ALA A 139 4.60 30.87 12.94
N GLU A 140 4.83 29.57 13.11
CA GLU A 140 4.37 28.53 12.18
C GLU A 140 2.84 28.52 12.06
N THR A 141 2.33 28.41 10.84
CA THR A 141 0.90 28.10 10.64
C THR A 141 0.60 26.65 11.08
N PRO A 142 -0.67 26.30 11.34
CA PRO A 142 -1.05 24.92 11.67
C PRO A 142 -0.57 23.90 10.65
N GLU A 143 -0.63 24.22 9.36
CA GLU A 143 -0.20 23.35 8.25
C GLU A 143 1.33 23.16 8.26
N GLN A 144 2.09 24.23 8.45
CA GLN A 144 3.55 24.17 8.56
C GLN A 144 3.97 23.34 9.79
N SER A 145 3.28 23.52 10.91
CA SER A 145 3.50 22.76 12.13
C SER A 145 3.19 21.27 11.95
N GLN A 146 2.13 20.94 11.22
CA GLN A 146 1.78 19.57 10.87
C GLN A 146 2.85 18.94 9.96
N ALA A 147 3.24 19.62 8.89
CA ALA A 147 4.26 19.14 7.96
C ALA A 147 5.61 18.89 8.66
N ARG A 148 6.04 19.81 9.53
CA ARG A 148 7.27 19.62 10.34
C ARG A 148 7.18 18.39 11.24
N ARG A 149 6.04 18.17 11.91
CA ARG A 149 5.84 17.00 12.78
C ARG A 149 5.82 15.69 11.99
N GLN A 150 5.21 15.68 10.81
CA GLN A 150 5.20 14.52 9.92
C GLN A 150 6.61 14.19 9.43
N HIS A 151 7.32 15.17 8.88
CA HIS A 151 8.70 14.99 8.41
C HIS A 151 9.63 14.53 9.55
N HIS A 152 9.47 15.07 10.76
CA HIS A 152 10.25 14.61 11.91
C HIS A 152 9.89 13.18 12.33
N ALA A 153 8.62 12.80 12.28
CA ALA A 153 8.19 11.43 12.58
C ALA A 153 8.74 10.43 11.55
N GLU A 154 8.75 10.78 10.26
CA GLU A 154 9.33 9.98 9.19
C GLU A 154 10.84 9.82 9.36
N TYR A 155 11.56 10.91 9.69
CA TYR A 155 12.99 10.86 10.01
C TYR A 155 13.27 9.92 11.20
N LEU A 156 12.49 10.01 12.29
CA LEU A 156 12.67 9.10 13.42
C LEU A 156 12.34 7.65 13.06
N ALA A 157 11.35 7.41 12.20
CA ALA A 157 11.02 6.07 11.73
C ALA A 157 12.14 5.46 10.88
N SER A 158 12.75 6.24 9.98
CA SER A 158 13.87 5.77 9.17
C SER A 158 15.12 5.49 10.01
N GLN A 159 15.42 6.35 11.00
CA GLN A 159 16.49 6.10 11.96
C GLN A 159 16.27 4.79 12.72
N ARG A 160 15.05 4.55 13.25
CA ARG A 160 14.71 3.31 13.95
C ARG A 160 14.77 2.07 13.07
N ALA A 161 14.43 2.19 11.79
CA ALA A 161 14.53 1.09 10.83
C ALA A 161 15.99 0.71 10.52
N ALA A 162 16.92 1.66 10.66
CA ALA A 162 18.35 1.45 10.47
C ALA A 162 19.09 1.07 11.76
N GLU A 163 18.43 1.08 12.93
CA GLU A 163 19.03 0.68 14.22
C GLU A 163 19.45 -0.80 14.20
N THR A 164 20.63 -1.10 14.72
CA THR A 164 21.01 -2.49 15.02
C THR A 164 20.19 -3.03 16.20
N PRO A 165 20.08 -4.37 16.35
CA PRO A 165 19.39 -4.96 17.50
C PRO A 165 19.89 -4.44 18.86
N GLU A 166 21.20 -4.24 19.01
CA GLU A 166 21.84 -3.74 20.23
C GLU A 166 21.46 -2.28 20.51
N GLN A 167 21.46 -1.44 19.46
CA GLN A 167 21.07 -0.03 19.55
C GLN A 167 19.58 0.10 19.92
N SER A 168 18.72 -0.71 19.29
CA SER A 168 17.29 -0.75 19.58
C SER A 168 17.03 -1.20 21.02
N HIS A 169 17.74 -2.23 21.50
CA HIS A 169 17.64 -2.69 22.88
C HIS A 169 18.09 -1.62 23.89
N ALA A 170 19.22 -0.96 23.64
CA ALA A 170 19.72 0.13 24.49
C ALA A 170 18.71 1.29 24.56
N ARG A 171 18.13 1.71 23.43
CA ARG A 171 17.10 2.75 23.38
C ARG A 171 15.85 2.37 24.17
N LEU A 172 15.37 1.13 24.01
CA LEU A 172 14.20 0.63 24.73
C LEU A 172 14.43 0.57 26.23
N LEU A 173 15.63 0.16 26.68
CA LEU A 173 16.01 0.18 28.08
C LEU A 173 16.03 1.61 28.65
N GLN A 174 16.68 2.55 27.95
CA GLN A 174 16.70 3.96 28.37
C GLN A 174 15.30 4.56 28.43
N GLN A 175 14.43 4.23 27.48
CA GLN A 175 13.04 4.67 27.50
C GLN A 175 12.26 4.06 28.67
N ALA A 176 12.47 2.77 28.96
CA ALA A 176 11.82 2.10 30.07
C ALA A 176 12.24 2.67 31.43
N THR A 177 13.54 2.95 31.62
CA THR A 177 14.04 3.55 32.86
C THR A 177 13.52 4.98 33.06
N TYR A 178 13.49 5.80 32.01
CA TYR A 178 12.90 7.14 32.07
C TYR A 178 11.41 7.10 32.42
N ILE A 179 10.64 6.19 31.81
CA ILE A 179 9.21 6.04 32.12
C ILE A 179 9.03 5.55 33.56
N ALA A 180 9.88 4.64 34.05
CA ALA A 180 9.82 4.16 35.42
C ALA A 180 10.12 5.26 36.44
N SER A 181 11.10 6.13 36.18
CA SER A 181 11.43 7.25 37.08
C SER A 181 10.30 8.26 37.16
N GLN A 182 9.66 8.59 36.03
CA GLN A 182 8.47 9.45 36.00
C GLN A 182 7.31 8.85 36.81
N ARG A 183 7.06 7.53 36.66
CA ARG A 183 6.02 6.83 37.41
C ARG A 183 6.29 6.74 38.91
N ALA A 184 7.55 6.76 39.33
CA ALA A 184 7.90 6.73 40.75
C ALA A 184 7.55 8.05 41.45
N THR A 185 7.48 9.15 40.70
CA THR A 185 7.10 10.48 41.21
C THR A 185 5.64 10.84 40.95
N GLU A 186 4.87 9.98 40.27
CA GLU A 186 3.44 10.20 39.99
C GLU A 186 2.63 10.22 41.29
N THR A 187 1.72 11.18 41.40
CA THR A 187 0.68 11.17 42.44
C THR A 187 -0.36 10.08 42.16
N VAL A 188 -1.17 9.74 43.17
CA VAL A 188 -2.23 8.73 43.03
C VAL A 188 -3.26 9.11 41.96
N GLU A 189 -3.62 10.39 41.90
CA GLU A 189 -4.58 10.94 40.93
C GLU A 189 -4.05 10.85 39.49
N GLU A 190 -2.79 11.21 39.27
CA GLU A 190 -2.12 11.09 37.97
C GLU A 190 -2.01 9.62 37.53
N ALA A 191 -1.66 8.72 38.45
CA ALA A 191 -1.58 7.30 38.19
C ALA A 191 -2.94 6.68 37.84
N GLU A 192 -4.03 7.14 38.46
CA GLU A 192 -5.40 6.75 38.09
C GLU A 192 -5.82 7.28 36.73
N SER A 193 -5.60 8.56 36.44
CA SER A 193 -5.89 9.17 35.14
C SER A 193 -5.18 8.44 34.00
N ARG A 194 -3.90 8.12 34.19
CA ARG A 194 -3.12 7.31 33.23
C ARG A 194 -3.71 5.92 33.04
N ARG A 195 -4.09 5.22 34.12
CA ARG A 195 -4.71 3.88 34.04
C ARG A 195 -6.02 3.91 33.27
N ARG A 196 -6.88 4.91 33.50
CA ARG A 196 -8.12 5.11 32.75
C ARG A 196 -7.84 5.35 31.26
N ALA A 197 -6.94 6.27 30.93
CA ALA A 197 -6.57 6.55 29.54
C ALA A 197 -5.98 5.33 28.80
N VAL A 198 -5.19 4.49 29.47
CA VAL A 198 -4.68 3.23 28.90
C VAL A 198 -5.82 2.24 28.65
N ALA A 199 -6.75 2.10 29.59
CA ALA A 199 -7.91 1.22 29.45
C ALA A 199 -8.83 1.66 28.28
N GLU A 200 -9.09 2.95 28.15
CA GLU A 200 -9.89 3.52 27.04
C GLU A 200 -9.24 3.27 25.68
N ARG A 201 -7.93 3.52 25.54
CA ARG A 201 -7.20 3.23 24.29
C ARG A 201 -7.23 1.75 23.94
N ALA A 202 -7.12 0.87 24.94
CA ALA A 202 -7.22 -0.58 24.75
C ALA A 202 -8.63 -0.98 24.29
N GLN A 203 -9.68 -0.39 24.86
CA GLN A 203 -11.06 -0.60 24.43
C GLN A 203 -11.30 -0.11 23.00
N GLN A 204 -10.85 1.10 22.65
CA GLN A 204 -10.93 1.64 21.29
C GLN A 204 -10.21 0.74 20.27
N ARG A 205 -9.01 0.26 20.59
CA ARG A 205 -8.28 -0.71 19.76
C ARG A 205 -9.07 -2.00 19.55
N ARG A 206 -9.71 -2.54 20.59
CA ARG A 206 -10.55 -3.74 20.49
C ARG A 206 -11.77 -3.52 19.59
N LEU A 207 -12.39 -2.34 19.65
CA LEU A 207 -13.53 -2.00 18.80
C LEU A 207 -13.13 -1.86 17.33
N ILE A 208 -12.01 -1.19 17.04
CA ILE A 208 -11.46 -1.10 15.67
C ILE A 208 -11.11 -2.49 15.13
N PHE A 209 -10.47 -3.32 15.94
CA PHE A 209 -10.14 -4.70 15.57
C PHE A 209 -11.39 -5.52 15.24
N ARG A 210 -12.44 -5.46 16.08
CA ARG A 210 -13.71 -6.15 15.82
C ARG A 210 -14.39 -5.68 14.53
N ARG A 211 -14.30 -4.40 14.19
CA ARG A 211 -14.93 -3.81 13.00
C ARG A 211 -14.23 -4.23 11.69
N ASN A 212 -12.90 -4.41 11.72
CA ASN A 212 -12.11 -4.71 10.52
C ASN A 212 -11.99 -6.22 10.21
N THR A 213 -12.09 -7.14 11.18
CA THR A 213 -11.85 -8.56 10.90
C THR A 213 -13.01 -9.30 10.24
N TRP A 214 -14.27 -8.93 10.54
CA TRP A 214 -15.45 -9.57 9.92
C TRP A 214 -15.98 -8.84 8.69
N GLY A 215 -15.67 -7.54 8.53
CA GLY A 215 -16.06 -6.79 7.33
C GLY A 215 -15.38 -7.25 6.04
N VAL A 216 -14.19 -7.88 6.15
CA VAL A 216 -13.45 -8.42 4.99
C VAL A 216 -14.07 -9.73 4.47
N PHE A 217 -14.77 -10.48 5.33
CA PHE A 217 -15.43 -11.74 4.94
C PHE A 217 -16.96 -11.63 4.92
N ASP A 218 -17.51 -10.42 5.08
CA ASP A 218 -18.94 -10.22 4.97
C ASP A 218 -19.37 -10.60 3.55
N LYS A 219 -20.20 -11.63 3.44
CA LYS A 219 -20.63 -12.26 2.17
C LYS A 219 -19.52 -12.88 1.31
N ALA A 220 -18.31 -13.10 1.81
CA ALA A 220 -17.24 -13.76 1.03
C ALA A 220 -17.62 -15.18 0.54
N ALA A 221 -18.57 -15.85 1.17
CA ALA A 221 -19.13 -17.11 0.67
C ALA A 221 -19.85 -16.97 -0.69
N PHE A 222 -20.32 -15.77 -1.03
CA PHE A 222 -21.00 -15.44 -2.29
C PHE A 222 -20.07 -14.75 -3.31
N GLU A 223 -18.93 -14.22 -2.85
CA GLU A 223 -17.92 -13.54 -3.65
C GLU A 223 -16.57 -14.25 -3.45
N TYR A 224 -16.43 -15.44 -4.08
CA TYR A 224 -15.22 -16.25 -3.96
C TYR A 224 -14.03 -15.58 -4.69
N ASP A 225 -13.01 -15.20 -3.93
CA ASP A 225 -11.71 -14.75 -4.43
C ASP A 225 -10.71 -15.91 -4.52
N GLU A 226 -10.35 -16.34 -5.74
CA GLU A 226 -9.43 -17.44 -5.99
C GLU A 226 -7.97 -17.20 -5.57
N THR A 227 -7.61 -15.95 -5.26
CA THR A 227 -6.26 -15.59 -4.81
C THR A 227 -6.05 -15.80 -3.30
N LEU A 228 -7.14 -15.97 -2.55
CA LEU A 228 -7.11 -16.21 -1.12
C LEU A 228 -7.05 -17.71 -0.80
N ASP A 229 -6.06 -18.10 0.00
CA ASP A 229 -6.04 -19.44 0.60
C ASP A 229 -6.95 -19.48 1.84
N TYR A 230 -8.24 -19.72 1.62
CA TYR A 230 -9.24 -19.84 2.69
C TYR A 230 -8.92 -20.96 3.69
N GLY A 231 -8.18 -21.99 3.28
CA GLY A 231 -7.84 -23.13 4.13
C GLY A 231 -6.79 -22.80 5.19
N SER A 232 -5.87 -21.87 4.89
CA SER A 232 -4.84 -21.40 5.84
C SER A 232 -5.15 -20.03 6.46
N HIS A 233 -6.28 -19.41 6.08
CA HIS A 233 -6.61 -18.07 6.55
C HIS A 233 -6.89 -18.05 8.06
N ASN A 234 -6.11 -17.26 8.82
CA ASN A 234 -6.16 -17.21 10.30
C ASN A 234 -7.55 -16.92 10.91
N LEU A 235 -8.43 -16.27 10.15
CA LEU A 235 -9.80 -15.94 10.57
C LEU A 235 -10.85 -17.00 10.19
N ILE A 236 -10.52 -17.96 9.32
CA ILE A 236 -11.41 -19.03 8.88
C ILE A 236 -10.97 -20.32 9.57
N LYS A 237 -11.67 -20.67 10.65
CA LYS A 237 -11.37 -21.87 11.44
C LYS A 237 -12.41 -22.96 11.18
N ILE A 238 -12.26 -23.65 10.06
CA ILE A 238 -13.02 -24.88 9.80
C ILE A 238 -12.24 -26.03 10.44
N GLU A 239 -12.58 -26.35 11.70
CA GLU A 239 -12.04 -27.52 12.39
C GLU A 239 -12.54 -28.82 11.71
N PRO A 240 -11.86 -29.98 11.88
CA PRO A 240 -12.32 -31.24 11.29
C PRO A 240 -13.73 -31.64 11.74
N MET A 241 -14.48 -32.30 10.85
CA MET A 241 -15.82 -32.83 11.12
C MET A 241 -15.73 -34.09 11.99
N ASN A 242 -15.50 -33.91 13.30
CA ASN A 242 -15.25 -34.99 14.25
C ASN A 242 -16.20 -35.01 15.46
N LYS A 243 -17.23 -34.16 15.47
CA LYS A 243 -18.22 -34.14 16.55
C LYS A 243 -19.36 -35.09 16.25
N GLU A 244 -19.40 -36.21 16.96
CA GLU A 244 -20.46 -37.20 16.78
C GLU A 244 -21.79 -36.76 17.41
N CYS A 245 -22.88 -36.92 16.66
CA CYS A 245 -24.23 -36.71 17.16
C CYS A 245 -24.67 -37.87 18.06
N ARG A 246 -25.13 -37.54 19.28
CA ARG A 246 -25.61 -38.54 20.26
C ARG A 246 -26.83 -39.36 19.83
N PHE A 247 -27.62 -38.87 18.86
CA PHE A 247 -28.86 -39.52 18.45
C PHE A 247 -28.69 -40.38 17.20
N CYS A 248 -27.88 -39.94 16.23
CA CYS A 248 -27.79 -40.56 14.90
C CYS A 248 -26.36 -40.89 14.45
N GLY A 249 -25.34 -40.69 15.30
CA GLY A 249 -23.94 -40.99 14.97
C GLY A 249 -23.31 -40.09 13.88
N ALA A 250 -24.06 -39.14 13.32
CA ALA A 250 -23.54 -38.27 12.27
C ALA A 250 -22.40 -37.37 12.80
N LEU A 251 -21.31 -37.28 12.03
CA LEU A 251 -20.20 -36.38 12.32
C LEU A 251 -20.57 -34.93 11.97
N LYS A 252 -20.18 -34.00 12.83
CA LYS A 252 -20.49 -32.57 12.76
C LYS A 252 -19.25 -31.71 12.89
N TRP A 253 -19.35 -30.47 12.43
CA TRP A 253 -18.40 -29.42 12.79
C TRP A 253 -18.67 -28.87 14.19
N LYS A 254 -17.64 -28.31 14.82
CA LYS A 254 -17.71 -27.82 16.22
C LYS A 254 -18.77 -26.75 16.47
N GLU A 255 -18.98 -25.84 15.52
CA GLU A 255 -19.96 -24.75 15.61
C GLU A 255 -21.27 -25.05 14.87
N GLU A 256 -21.45 -26.28 14.39
CA GLU A 256 -22.66 -26.67 13.69
C GLU A 256 -23.85 -26.80 14.67
N ALA A 257 -25.01 -26.27 14.28
CA ALA A 257 -26.19 -26.31 15.12
C ALA A 257 -26.63 -27.76 15.39
N ALA A 258 -27.04 -28.04 16.63
CA ALA A 258 -27.40 -29.39 17.07
C ALA A 258 -28.48 -30.07 16.19
N GLY A 259 -29.36 -29.27 15.56
CA GLY A 259 -30.43 -29.74 14.70
C GLY A 259 -30.05 -30.13 13.26
N MET A 260 -28.83 -29.84 12.79
CA MET A 260 -28.51 -29.98 11.36
C MET A 260 -28.56 -31.42 10.81
N CYS A 261 -28.31 -32.44 11.63
CA CYS A 261 -28.25 -33.83 11.15
C CYS A 261 -29.56 -34.63 11.35
N CYS A 262 -30.20 -34.52 12.51
CA CYS A 262 -31.39 -35.33 12.88
C CYS A 262 -32.48 -34.47 13.55
N SER A 263 -32.44 -33.15 13.33
CA SER A 263 -33.32 -32.19 14.00
C SER A 263 -33.30 -32.31 15.54
N GLY A 264 -32.14 -32.66 16.10
CA GLY A 264 -31.96 -32.82 17.54
C GLY A 264 -32.57 -34.11 18.11
N GLY A 265 -32.51 -35.20 17.34
CA GLY A 265 -33.04 -36.51 17.74
C GLY A 265 -34.52 -36.70 17.41
N LYS A 266 -35.09 -35.86 16.54
CA LYS A 266 -36.49 -35.99 16.10
C LYS A 266 -36.64 -36.91 14.91
N VAL A 267 -35.59 -37.09 14.12
CA VAL A 267 -35.57 -37.93 12.92
C VAL A 267 -34.73 -39.16 13.21
N ALA A 268 -35.34 -40.34 13.09
CA ALA A 268 -34.63 -41.61 13.07
C ALA A 268 -34.37 -41.99 11.60
N LEU A 269 -33.10 -42.07 11.22
CA LEU A 269 -32.70 -42.54 9.90
C LEU A 269 -32.53 -44.06 9.95
N ALA A 270 -33.05 -44.77 8.95
CA ALA A 270 -32.78 -46.19 8.81
C ALA A 270 -31.28 -46.43 8.57
N SER A 271 -30.73 -47.46 9.19
CA SER A 271 -29.36 -47.90 8.93
C SER A 271 -29.25 -48.34 7.46
N ILE A 272 -28.19 -47.90 6.78
CA ILE A 272 -27.91 -48.32 5.41
C ILE A 272 -27.42 -49.77 5.47
N ASP A 273 -28.04 -50.65 4.69
CA ASP A 273 -27.61 -52.05 4.57
C ASP A 273 -26.19 -52.14 4.01
N GLU A 274 -25.44 -53.16 4.44
CA GLU A 274 -24.07 -53.34 3.99
C GLU A 274 -24.03 -53.65 2.48
N PRO A 275 -23.19 -52.95 1.68
CA PRO A 275 -23.10 -53.20 0.25
C PRO A 275 -22.59 -54.62 -0.04
N VAL A 276 -23.04 -55.19 -1.15
CA VAL A 276 -22.56 -56.50 -1.64
C VAL A 276 -21.21 -56.37 -2.35
N GLU A 277 -20.41 -57.42 -2.35
CA GLU A 277 -19.15 -57.44 -3.12
C GLU A 277 -19.42 -57.34 -4.63
N PRO A 278 -18.58 -56.61 -5.41
CA PRO A 278 -17.29 -56.01 -5.04
C PRO A 278 -17.37 -54.57 -4.49
N LEU A 279 -18.58 -54.02 -4.30
CA LEU A 279 -18.72 -52.62 -3.86
C LEU A 279 -18.20 -52.43 -2.43
N LYS A 280 -18.40 -53.42 -1.56
CA LYS A 280 -17.90 -53.38 -0.17
C LYS A 280 -16.38 -53.22 -0.13
N GLU A 281 -15.63 -53.98 -0.91
CA GLU A 281 -14.17 -53.80 -1.04
C GLU A 281 -13.81 -52.38 -1.53
N LEU A 282 -14.55 -51.84 -2.51
CA LEU A 282 -14.32 -50.49 -3.04
C LEU A 282 -14.61 -49.38 -2.02
N PHE A 283 -15.51 -49.59 -1.07
CA PHE A 283 -15.82 -48.65 0.02
C PHE A 283 -14.95 -48.81 1.27
N SER A 284 -14.07 -49.83 1.33
CA SER A 284 -13.28 -50.17 2.52
C SER A 284 -12.15 -49.19 2.88
N HIS A 285 -11.66 -48.39 1.93
CA HIS A 285 -10.42 -47.58 2.04
C HIS A 285 -9.10 -48.37 2.26
N GLU A 286 -9.14 -49.70 2.28
CA GLU A 286 -7.98 -50.54 2.64
C GLU A 286 -7.00 -50.74 1.47
N THR A 287 -7.51 -50.94 0.26
CA THR A 287 -6.71 -51.17 -0.97
C THR A 287 -6.39 -49.87 -1.71
N ASP A 288 -5.36 -49.86 -2.55
CA ASP A 288 -5.08 -48.71 -3.44
C ASP A 288 -6.23 -48.43 -4.41
N GLU A 289 -6.92 -49.48 -4.84
CA GLU A 289 -8.10 -49.40 -5.70
C GLU A 289 -9.27 -48.72 -4.97
N SER A 290 -9.56 -49.10 -3.72
CA SER A 290 -10.61 -48.46 -2.92
C SER A 290 -10.31 -46.97 -2.66
N ARG A 291 -9.05 -46.61 -2.40
CA ARG A 291 -8.63 -45.20 -2.24
C ARG A 291 -8.79 -44.41 -3.54
N ARG A 292 -8.40 -44.98 -4.68
CA ARG A 292 -8.56 -44.34 -6.00
C ARG A 292 -10.03 -44.21 -6.38
N PHE A 293 -10.84 -45.23 -6.07
CA PHE A 293 -12.29 -45.24 -6.26
C PHE A 293 -12.95 -44.12 -5.47
N LEU A 294 -12.73 -44.05 -4.16
CA LEU A 294 -13.35 -43.05 -3.28
C LEU A 294 -12.90 -41.62 -3.62
N LYS A 295 -11.63 -41.44 -4.00
CA LYS A 295 -11.14 -40.14 -4.49
C LYS A 295 -11.85 -39.68 -5.76
N ASN A 296 -12.26 -40.59 -6.63
CA ASN A 296 -12.89 -40.28 -7.92
C ASN A 296 -14.36 -40.74 -8.01
N ILE A 297 -15.02 -41.05 -6.89
CA ILE A 297 -16.35 -41.69 -6.87
C ILE A 297 -17.40 -40.87 -7.65
N ARG A 298 -17.32 -39.53 -7.58
CA ARG A 298 -18.18 -38.63 -8.35
C ARG A 298 -17.98 -38.75 -9.86
N LYS A 299 -16.74 -38.97 -10.32
CA LYS A 299 -16.44 -39.20 -11.75
C LYS A 299 -17.02 -40.54 -12.20
N TYR A 300 -16.83 -41.59 -11.41
CA TYR A 300 -17.39 -42.91 -11.70
C TYR A 300 -18.92 -42.88 -11.75
N ASN A 301 -19.58 -42.29 -10.75
CA ASN A 301 -21.04 -42.13 -10.75
C ASN A 301 -21.52 -41.31 -11.96
N THR A 302 -20.73 -40.31 -12.39
CA THR A 302 -21.07 -39.51 -13.56
C THR A 302 -21.16 -40.31 -14.86
N CYS A 303 -20.35 -41.35 -15.01
CA CYS A 303 -20.38 -42.23 -16.17
C CYS A 303 -21.66 -43.09 -16.28
N PHE A 304 -22.40 -43.23 -15.19
CA PHE A 304 -23.67 -43.98 -15.14
C PHE A 304 -24.90 -43.07 -15.16
N HIS A 305 -24.73 -41.74 -15.33
CA HIS A 305 -25.86 -40.84 -15.48
C HIS A 305 -26.65 -41.16 -16.76
N MET A 306 -27.93 -41.47 -16.59
CA MET A 306 -28.86 -41.71 -17.70
C MET A 306 -29.52 -40.44 -18.20
N THR A 307 -29.50 -39.36 -17.42
CA THR A 307 -30.18 -38.10 -17.74
C THR A 307 -29.21 -36.93 -17.70
N SER A 308 -29.48 -35.92 -18.51
CA SER A 308 -28.84 -34.62 -18.37
C SER A 308 -29.61 -33.77 -17.36
N PHE A 309 -28.90 -32.83 -16.74
CA PHE A 309 -29.48 -31.85 -15.84
C PHE A 309 -29.86 -30.59 -16.63
N GLY A 310 -31.12 -30.17 -16.57
CA GLY A 310 -31.64 -28.98 -17.25
C GLY A 310 -32.29 -27.98 -16.29
N ALA A 311 -32.18 -26.69 -16.62
CA ALA A 311 -32.75 -25.59 -15.84
C ALA A 311 -33.18 -24.43 -16.76
N ASP A 312 -34.32 -23.79 -16.45
CA ASP A 312 -34.90 -22.71 -17.27
C ASP A 312 -33.99 -21.47 -17.36
N ASN A 313 -33.42 -21.05 -16.22
CA ASN A 313 -32.46 -19.96 -16.16
C ASN A 313 -31.28 -20.34 -15.27
N ILE A 314 -30.12 -20.53 -15.89
CA ILE A 314 -28.85 -20.67 -15.18
C ILE A 314 -28.24 -19.27 -15.05
N VAL A 315 -28.24 -18.72 -13.84
CA VAL A 315 -27.56 -17.46 -13.56
C VAL A 315 -26.07 -17.76 -13.43
N SER A 316 -25.31 -17.44 -14.47
CA SER A 316 -23.85 -17.51 -14.46
C SER A 316 -23.32 -16.26 -13.75
N MET A 317 -22.77 -16.44 -12.56
CA MET A 317 -22.02 -15.39 -11.86
C MET A 317 -20.69 -15.16 -12.59
N PRO A 318 -20.23 -13.91 -12.79
CA PRO A 318 -18.91 -13.66 -13.36
C PRO A 318 -17.81 -14.20 -12.42
N GLY A 319 -16.83 -14.92 -12.99
CA GLY A 319 -15.75 -15.58 -12.24
C GLY A 319 -15.94 -17.10 -12.09
N PHE A 320 -15.00 -17.77 -11.41
CA PHE A 320 -15.18 -19.19 -11.06
C PHE A 320 -16.16 -19.32 -9.89
N CYS A 321 -17.37 -19.78 -10.19
CA CYS A 321 -18.37 -20.08 -9.17
C CYS A 321 -18.60 -21.60 -9.11
N PRO A 322 -18.22 -22.29 -8.01
CA PRO A 322 -18.46 -23.73 -7.87
C PRO A 322 -19.94 -24.08 -7.70
N THR A 323 -20.79 -23.06 -7.55
CA THR A 323 -22.25 -23.15 -7.41
C THR A 323 -22.92 -22.35 -8.53
N PHE A 324 -23.76 -22.98 -9.34
CA PHE A 324 -24.62 -22.25 -10.27
C PHE A 324 -25.98 -22.01 -9.61
N THR A 325 -26.55 -20.82 -9.80
CA THR A 325 -27.87 -20.51 -9.24
C THR A 325 -28.91 -20.75 -10.31
N ILE A 326 -29.90 -21.58 -9.99
CA ILE A 326 -31.04 -21.84 -10.86
C ILE A 326 -32.19 -20.96 -10.41
N GLN A 327 -32.74 -20.20 -11.33
CA GLN A 327 -33.99 -19.47 -11.10
C GLN A 327 -35.10 -20.12 -11.93
N GLY A 328 -35.98 -20.85 -11.25
CA GLY A 328 -37.06 -21.60 -11.89
C GLY A 328 -37.13 -23.04 -11.38
N GLN A 329 -37.79 -23.89 -12.14
CA GLN A 329 -37.95 -25.29 -11.82
C GLN A 329 -36.78 -26.12 -12.39
N VAL A 330 -36.36 -27.15 -11.65
CA VAL A 330 -35.35 -28.11 -12.08
C VAL A 330 -36.04 -29.27 -12.77
N TYR A 331 -35.50 -29.72 -13.90
CA TYR A 331 -35.99 -30.89 -14.62
C TYR A 331 -34.85 -31.85 -14.91
N HIS A 332 -35.09 -33.15 -14.71
CA HIS A 332 -34.23 -34.21 -15.24
C HIS A 332 -34.66 -34.49 -16.68
N THR A 333 -33.81 -34.16 -17.65
CA THR A 333 -34.14 -34.30 -19.08
C THR A 333 -33.58 -35.60 -19.63
N ILE A 334 -34.46 -36.41 -20.24
CA ILE A 334 -34.10 -37.60 -21.00
C ILE A 334 -34.06 -37.20 -22.47
N GLY A 335 -32.89 -37.23 -23.09
CA GLY A 335 -32.72 -36.91 -24.51
C GLY A 335 -33.31 -37.99 -25.44
N SER A 336 -33.14 -37.79 -26.75
CA SER A 336 -33.47 -38.81 -27.77
C SER A 336 -32.81 -40.14 -27.44
N LEU A 337 -33.53 -41.25 -27.64
CA LEU A 337 -32.98 -42.60 -27.46
C LEU A 337 -31.87 -42.92 -28.47
N LEU A 338 -31.87 -42.24 -29.62
CA LEU A 338 -30.87 -42.38 -30.67
C LEU A 338 -30.02 -41.10 -30.77
N PRO A 339 -28.70 -41.21 -31.00
CA PRO A 339 -27.84 -40.06 -31.22
C PRO A 339 -28.21 -39.35 -32.53
N ALA A 340 -27.96 -38.05 -32.59
CA ALA A 340 -28.08 -37.29 -33.82
C ALA A 340 -27.03 -37.74 -34.85
N THR A 341 -27.30 -37.50 -36.14
CA THR A 341 -26.41 -37.89 -37.23
C THR A 341 -24.98 -37.40 -36.97
N ASN A 342 -24.01 -38.31 -37.02
CA ASN A 342 -22.59 -38.02 -36.81
C ASN A 342 -22.21 -37.56 -35.38
N THR A 343 -23.07 -37.81 -34.39
CA THR A 343 -22.77 -37.55 -32.96
C THR A 343 -22.56 -38.85 -32.19
N GLN A 344 -21.71 -38.81 -31.18
CA GLN A 344 -21.46 -39.97 -30.32
C GLN A 344 -22.59 -40.14 -29.29
N PRO A 345 -22.96 -41.39 -28.92
CA PRO A 345 -23.96 -41.67 -27.89
C PRO A 345 -23.59 -41.03 -26.53
N LYS A 346 -24.58 -40.42 -25.86
CA LYS A 346 -24.45 -39.80 -24.53
C LYS A 346 -25.55 -40.26 -23.57
N PHE A 347 -25.26 -40.26 -22.27
CA PHE A 347 -26.19 -40.61 -21.19
C PHE A 347 -26.90 -41.95 -21.44
N LEU A 348 -28.24 -41.97 -21.46
CA LEU A 348 -29.04 -43.16 -21.72
C LEU A 348 -28.72 -43.84 -23.06
N GLN A 349 -28.32 -43.09 -24.10
CA GLN A 349 -27.99 -43.65 -25.42
C GLN A 349 -26.83 -44.64 -25.36
N VAL A 350 -25.91 -44.49 -24.40
CA VAL A 350 -24.76 -45.38 -24.24
C VAL A 350 -25.23 -46.82 -24.04
N TYR A 351 -26.32 -47.03 -23.30
CA TYR A 351 -26.86 -48.35 -23.00
C TYR A 351 -27.53 -49.03 -24.20
N PHE A 352 -27.90 -48.27 -25.25
CA PHE A 352 -28.65 -48.78 -26.40
C PHE A 352 -27.85 -48.87 -27.71
N MET A 353 -26.74 -48.13 -27.82
CA MET A 353 -26.03 -47.92 -29.08
C MET A 353 -24.80 -48.82 -29.30
N GLY A 354 -24.50 -49.74 -28.38
CA GLY A 354 -23.34 -50.63 -28.49
C GLY A 354 -23.35 -51.79 -27.50
N ASP A 355 -22.44 -52.73 -27.70
CA ASP A 355 -22.18 -53.86 -26.78
C ASP A 355 -21.49 -53.41 -25.48
N GLU A 356 -21.28 -54.33 -24.55
CA GLU A 356 -20.69 -54.04 -23.25
C GLU A 356 -19.32 -53.34 -23.37
N GLU A 357 -18.50 -53.73 -24.35
CA GLU A 357 -17.19 -53.14 -24.58
C GLU A 357 -17.30 -51.69 -25.10
N ALA A 358 -18.19 -51.43 -26.06
CA ALA A 358 -18.48 -50.10 -26.54
C ALA A 358 -19.01 -49.19 -25.41
N GLN A 359 -19.84 -49.71 -24.50
CA GLN A 359 -20.32 -48.97 -23.33
C GLN A 359 -19.20 -48.59 -22.38
N VAL A 360 -18.30 -49.53 -22.06
CA VAL A 360 -17.17 -49.30 -21.16
C VAL A 360 -16.18 -48.30 -21.77
N ASN A 361 -15.85 -48.46 -23.05
CA ASN A 361 -14.97 -47.53 -23.77
C ASN A 361 -15.55 -46.12 -23.78
N ARG A 362 -16.85 -46.00 -24.08
CA ARG A 362 -17.58 -44.74 -24.07
C ARG A 362 -17.54 -44.06 -22.69
N ARG A 363 -17.81 -44.81 -21.62
CA ARG A 363 -17.77 -44.30 -20.24
C ARG A 363 -16.36 -43.91 -19.81
N SER A 364 -15.36 -44.66 -20.24
CA SER A 364 -13.96 -44.44 -19.90
C SER A 364 -13.39 -43.16 -20.52
N GLU A 365 -13.88 -42.74 -21.69
CA GLU A 365 -13.52 -41.45 -22.30
C GLU A 365 -13.85 -40.25 -21.38
N TYR A 366 -14.92 -40.34 -20.57
CA TYR A 366 -15.33 -39.29 -19.63
C TYR A 366 -14.52 -39.26 -18.32
N VAL A 367 -13.85 -40.37 -17.97
CA VAL A 367 -13.05 -40.49 -16.72
C VAL A 367 -11.63 -39.94 -16.88
N GLN A 368 -11.17 -39.72 -18.12
CA GLN A 368 -9.81 -39.20 -18.38
C GLN A 368 -9.61 -37.84 -17.69
N ASP A 369 -8.53 -37.71 -16.91
CA ASP A 369 -8.15 -36.52 -16.13
C ASP A 369 -7.87 -35.30 -17.03
N ARG A 370 -8.93 -34.66 -17.52
CA ARG A 370 -8.89 -33.45 -18.35
C ARG A 370 -9.06 -32.19 -17.52
N VAL A 371 -8.40 -32.03 -16.36
CA VAL A 371 -8.33 -30.70 -15.74
C VAL A 371 -7.36 -29.89 -16.60
N PRO A 372 -7.81 -28.87 -17.37
CA PRO A 372 -6.88 -28.03 -18.12
C PRO A 372 -5.98 -27.31 -17.10
N ARG A 373 -4.68 -27.17 -17.39
CA ARG A 373 -3.75 -26.48 -16.49
C ARG A 373 -4.26 -25.06 -16.21
N GLY A 374 -4.51 -24.75 -14.93
CA GLY A 374 -5.01 -23.45 -14.48
C GLY A 374 -6.51 -23.41 -14.15
N GLU A 375 -7.25 -24.51 -14.32
CA GLU A 375 -8.67 -24.57 -13.93
C GLU A 375 -8.88 -25.33 -12.61
N HIS A 376 -9.86 -24.89 -11.83
CA HIS A 376 -10.18 -25.50 -10.54
C HIS A 376 -10.76 -26.91 -10.72
N GLU A 377 -10.30 -27.85 -9.87
CA GLU A 377 -10.69 -29.28 -9.86
C GLU A 377 -12.21 -29.57 -9.78
N ARG A 378 -13.06 -28.59 -9.44
CA ARG A 378 -14.53 -28.74 -9.25
C ARG A 378 -15.34 -28.29 -10.47
N ARG A 379 -14.71 -27.83 -11.55
CA ARG A 379 -15.38 -27.30 -12.76
C ARG A 379 -16.17 -28.35 -13.55
N PHE A 380 -15.96 -29.65 -13.28
CA PHE A 380 -16.62 -30.77 -13.96
C PHE A 380 -18.12 -30.93 -13.66
N ASN A 381 -18.71 -30.11 -12.79
CA ASN A 381 -20.12 -30.20 -12.40
C ASN A 381 -21.09 -29.40 -13.30
N ALA A 382 -20.60 -28.71 -14.33
CA ALA A 382 -21.46 -27.94 -15.24
C ALA A 382 -22.08 -28.85 -16.31
N PRO A 383 -23.43 -28.89 -16.46
CA PRO A 383 -24.06 -29.57 -17.58
C PRO A 383 -23.70 -28.83 -18.87
N THR A 384 -22.99 -29.47 -19.80
CA THR A 384 -22.44 -28.83 -21.01
C THR A 384 -23.31 -28.99 -22.25
N THR A 385 -24.59 -29.35 -22.13
CA THR A 385 -25.42 -29.60 -23.33
C THR A 385 -26.87 -29.13 -23.14
N ASN A 386 -27.37 -28.34 -24.09
CA ASN A 386 -28.69 -27.68 -24.09
C ASN A 386 -29.76 -28.45 -24.91
N GLU A 387 -29.65 -29.76 -25.08
CA GLU A 387 -30.52 -30.48 -26.03
C GLU A 387 -31.80 -31.03 -25.38
N ILE A 388 -32.95 -30.58 -25.91
CA ILE A 388 -34.36 -30.90 -25.60
C ILE A 388 -34.90 -31.72 -26.81
N ALA A 389 -35.68 -32.80 -26.70
CA ALA A 389 -37.10 -32.86 -26.29
C ALA A 389 -37.56 -34.30 -25.98
N ALA A 390 -38.65 -34.45 -25.21
CA ALA A 390 -39.49 -35.65 -25.23
C ALA A 390 -40.96 -35.34 -24.92
N LEU A 391 -41.86 -36.04 -25.61
CA LEU A 391 -43.28 -36.17 -25.29
C LEU A 391 -43.47 -37.57 -24.71
N VAL A 392 -43.83 -37.67 -23.44
CA VAL A 392 -44.10 -38.95 -22.78
C VAL A 392 -45.60 -39.19 -22.77
N VAL A 393 -46.05 -40.14 -23.58
CA VAL A 393 -47.36 -40.77 -23.40
C VAL A 393 -47.15 -41.96 -22.46
N SER A 394 -47.76 -41.94 -21.28
CA SER A 394 -47.95 -43.16 -20.49
C SER A 394 -49.34 -43.15 -19.87
N SER A 395 -50.07 -44.23 -20.11
CA SER A 395 -51.46 -44.46 -19.72
C SER A 395 -51.62 -45.16 -18.37
N GLU A 396 -50.60 -45.18 -17.51
CA GLU A 396 -50.69 -45.84 -16.21
C GLU A 396 -50.12 -44.96 -15.08
N GLN A 397 -50.96 -44.72 -14.06
CA GLN A 397 -50.63 -43.96 -12.85
C GLN A 397 -49.54 -44.70 -12.07
N THR A 398 -48.34 -44.14 -12.07
CA THR A 398 -47.28 -44.56 -11.14
C THR A 398 -47.62 -44.05 -9.73
N ALA A 399 -47.50 -44.91 -8.72
CA ALA A 399 -47.79 -44.58 -7.32
C ALA A 399 -46.94 -43.38 -6.81
N SER A 400 -47.47 -42.63 -5.83
CA SER A 400 -46.78 -41.44 -5.28
C SER A 400 -45.42 -41.79 -4.70
N ARG A 401 -44.40 -41.04 -5.13
CA ARG A 401 -43.03 -41.15 -4.59
C ARG A 401 -42.95 -40.33 -3.30
N ASP A 402 -43.62 -40.74 -2.24
CA ASP A 402 -43.58 -40.01 -0.96
C ASP A 402 -42.40 -40.50 -0.10
N ILE A 403 -41.61 -39.58 0.48
CA ILE A 403 -40.63 -39.93 1.52
C ILE A 403 -41.36 -40.05 2.84
N VAL A 404 -41.22 -41.18 3.53
CA VAL A 404 -41.78 -41.40 4.86
C VAL A 404 -40.67 -41.29 5.90
N ILE A 405 -40.78 -40.31 6.80
CA ILE A 405 -39.84 -40.08 7.89
C ILE A 405 -40.44 -40.66 9.18
N GLN A 406 -39.70 -41.53 9.85
CA GLN A 406 -40.05 -42.02 11.19
C GLN A 406 -39.32 -41.20 12.25
N ALA A 407 -40.08 -40.69 13.22
CA ALA A 407 -39.51 -40.07 14.42
C ALA A 407 -39.19 -41.12 15.48
N HIS A 408 -38.35 -40.77 16.46
CA HIS A 408 -37.98 -41.68 17.57
C HIS A 408 -39.16 -42.05 18.49
N ASP A 409 -40.29 -41.37 18.39
CA ASP A 409 -41.56 -41.69 19.06
C ASP A 409 -42.49 -42.55 18.19
N ASP A 410 -41.95 -43.19 17.15
CA ASP A 410 -42.65 -44.01 16.14
C ASP A 410 -43.67 -43.26 15.28
N ARG A 411 -43.69 -41.92 15.33
CA ARG A 411 -44.58 -41.13 14.49
C ARG A 411 -44.06 -41.04 13.06
N LEU A 412 -44.91 -41.44 12.11
CA LEU A 412 -44.63 -41.34 10.67
C LEU A 412 -45.06 -39.98 10.13
N THR A 413 -44.16 -39.30 9.41
CA THR A 413 -44.43 -38.05 8.69
C THR A 413 -44.18 -38.28 7.20
N ARG A 414 -45.19 -38.02 6.37
CA ARG A 414 -45.05 -38.13 4.90
C ARG A 414 -44.64 -36.79 4.31
N VAL A 415 -43.61 -36.82 3.48
CA VAL A 415 -43.12 -35.71 2.67
C VAL A 415 -43.50 -36.04 1.22
N PRO A 416 -44.50 -35.35 0.64
CA PRO A 416 -44.92 -35.60 -0.73
C PRO A 416 -43.80 -35.24 -1.72
N ASP A 417 -43.82 -35.86 -2.90
CA ASP A 417 -42.90 -35.59 -4.02
C ASP A 417 -42.85 -34.10 -4.45
N THR A 418 -43.92 -33.36 -4.22
CA THR A 418 -44.05 -31.92 -4.44
C THR A 418 -43.45 -31.05 -3.34
N HIS A 419 -42.96 -31.64 -2.24
CA HIS A 419 -42.39 -30.90 -1.12
C HIS A 419 -41.01 -30.34 -1.50
N ARG A 420 -40.74 -29.08 -1.15
CA ARG A 420 -39.44 -28.40 -1.41
C ARG A 420 -38.17 -29.10 -0.87
N PHE A 421 -38.35 -30.13 -0.03
CA PHE A 421 -37.25 -30.92 0.56
C PHE A 421 -37.01 -32.24 -0.18
N TYR A 422 -37.84 -32.55 -1.18
CA TYR A 422 -37.72 -33.73 -2.02
C TYR A 422 -36.56 -33.60 -3.03
N ASP A 423 -36.02 -32.39 -3.19
CA ASP A 423 -34.99 -32.06 -4.16
C ASP A 423 -33.60 -32.54 -3.69
N ALA A 424 -33.00 -33.48 -4.43
CA ALA A 424 -31.73 -34.14 -4.09
C ALA A 424 -30.49 -33.30 -4.45
N SER A 425 -30.56 -31.97 -4.33
CA SER A 425 -29.45 -31.07 -4.64
C SER A 425 -28.62 -30.67 -3.41
N SER A 426 -28.95 -31.11 -2.19
CA SER A 426 -28.11 -30.89 -1.01
C SER A 426 -27.21 -32.09 -0.69
N THR A 427 -26.30 -32.44 -1.60
CA THR A 427 -25.04 -33.08 -1.19
C THR A 427 -24.03 -31.96 -0.96
N ARG A 428 -23.91 -31.52 0.29
CA ARG A 428 -22.81 -30.64 0.73
C ARG A 428 -21.49 -31.39 0.74
#